data_AF-A0A9X3NGE8-F1
#
_entry.id   AF-A0A9X3NGE8-F1
#
_cell.length_a   1.000
_cell.length_b   1.000
_cell.length_c   1.000
_cell.angle_alpha   90.00
_cell.angle_beta   90.00
_cell.angle_gamma   90.00
#
_symmetry.space_group_name_H-M   'P 1'
#
loop_
_entity.id
_entity.type
_entity.pdbx_description
1 polymer ?
#
loop_
_entity_poly.entity_id
_entity_poly.type
_entity_poly.pdbx_seq_one_letter_code
_entity_poly.pdbx_strand_id
1 'polypeptide(L)'
;MSRLSNFIPRPRLAAWLAFGATGLATGAVWATGFASVSAGNGTTGESPAMAKTAPSPSTSALTGTVTAVDPIVFDWDGRWGKITTKKVMFKVDLSGTSFAGKTYNVAMLLTNTSVLTGFASLQLEFERVDKAAAGTCAAGDFDGTQNAKNLNVDDQDAAVYWNALAGDAVYCLGISTSTGDDVAGTFLRSAQDTPPSSFPSFIATVDRAT
;
A
#
# COMPACT_ATOMS: atom_id res chain seq x y z
N MET A 1 10.85 -28.83 62.34
CA MET A 1 10.95 -29.42 60.99
C MET A 1 9.95 -28.71 60.07
N SER A 2 10.43 -28.10 58.97
CA SER A 2 9.75 -27.89 57.65
C SER A 2 8.44 -27.05 57.63
N ARG A 3 8.15 -26.03 56.80
CA ARG A 3 8.72 -25.28 55.65
C ARG A 3 7.85 -24.00 55.53
N LEU A 4 8.42 -22.80 55.41
CA LEU A 4 8.51 -22.00 54.16
C LEU A 4 7.25 -21.94 53.29
N SER A 5 6.65 -20.74 53.14
CA SER A 5 6.70 -20.02 51.85
C SER A 5 6.15 -18.59 51.96
N ASN A 6 7.00 -17.66 51.57
CA ASN A 6 6.86 -16.20 51.59
C ASN A 6 5.65 -15.68 50.79
N PHE A 7 4.90 -14.77 51.39
CA PHE A 7 4.08 -13.80 50.66
C PHE A 7 5.02 -12.88 49.85
N ILE A 8 4.92 -12.94 48.52
CA ILE A 8 5.62 -11.99 47.64
C ILE A 8 4.89 -10.62 47.73
N PRO A 9 5.60 -9.49 47.90
CA PRO A 9 4.97 -8.18 48.10
C PRO A 9 4.28 -7.65 46.84
N ARG A 10 3.09 -7.06 47.03
CA ARG A 10 2.14 -6.59 45.99
C ARG A 10 2.50 -5.33 45.13
N PRO A 11 3.55 -4.51 45.36
CA PRO A 11 3.72 -3.29 44.55
C PRO A 11 4.43 -3.50 43.21
N ARG A 12 5.09 -4.65 42.98
CA ARG A 12 5.87 -4.88 41.74
C ARG A 12 5.01 -5.32 40.54
N LEU A 13 3.79 -5.82 40.78
CA LEU A 13 2.88 -6.24 39.70
C LEU A 13 2.13 -5.05 39.06
N ALA A 14 1.88 -3.98 39.81
CA ALA A 14 1.22 -2.78 39.29
C ALA A 14 2.12 -2.00 38.33
N ALA A 15 3.44 -1.98 38.58
CA ALA A 15 4.41 -1.35 37.69
C ALA A 15 4.49 -2.04 36.32
N TRP A 16 4.31 -3.37 36.25
CA TRP A 16 4.31 -4.10 34.97
C TRP A 16 3.02 -3.92 34.16
N LEU A 17 1.87 -3.71 34.81
CA LEU A 17 0.63 -3.40 34.10
C LEU A 17 0.59 -1.96 33.55
N ALA A 18 1.29 -1.02 34.20
CA ALA A 18 1.48 0.32 33.63
C ALA A 18 2.38 0.30 32.38
N PHE A 19 3.42 -0.54 32.33
CA PHE A 19 4.20 -0.73 31.10
C PHE A 19 3.42 -1.45 29.99
N GLY A 20 2.54 -2.41 30.33
CA GLY A 20 1.68 -3.09 29.36
C GLY A 20 0.63 -2.17 28.70
N ALA A 21 0.05 -1.23 29.46
CA ALA A 21 -0.93 -0.28 28.95
C ALA A 21 -0.28 0.92 28.22
N THR A 22 0.93 1.33 28.61
CA THR A 22 1.65 2.44 27.95
C THR A 22 2.43 1.96 26.72
N GLY A 23 2.79 0.67 26.65
CA GLY A 23 3.33 0.02 25.45
C GLY A 23 2.30 -0.18 24.33
N LEU A 24 1.00 -0.20 24.66
CA LEU A 24 -0.09 -0.14 23.67
C LEU A 24 -0.34 1.28 23.12
N ALA A 25 0.24 2.30 23.76
CA ALA A 25 0.15 3.70 23.32
C ALA A 25 1.39 4.19 22.57
N THR A 26 2.44 3.36 22.45
CA THR A 26 3.65 3.73 21.70
C THR A 26 3.61 3.18 20.28
N GLY A 27 2.82 3.86 19.43
CA GLY A 27 3.39 4.37 18.18
C GLY A 27 3.12 3.65 16.86
N ALA A 28 2.16 2.73 16.75
CA ALA A 28 1.70 2.28 15.43
C ALA A 28 0.80 3.36 14.80
N VAL A 29 1.43 4.37 14.20
CA VAL A 29 0.78 5.54 13.59
C VAL A 29 0.59 5.27 12.10
N TRP A 30 -0.59 4.83 11.67
CA TRP A 30 -0.86 4.47 10.27
C TRP A 30 -1.53 5.62 9.51
N ALA A 31 -0.78 6.32 8.65
CA ALA A 31 -1.37 7.24 7.67
C ALA A 31 -1.98 6.46 6.51
N THR A 32 -3.03 6.95 5.86
CA THR A 32 -3.54 6.31 4.63
C THR A 32 -3.97 7.31 3.55
N GLY A 33 -3.65 7.04 2.29
CA GLY A 33 -4.21 7.75 1.12
C GLY A 33 -4.80 6.76 0.11
N PHE A 34 -5.87 7.14 -0.61
CA PHE A 34 -6.63 6.25 -1.49
C PHE A 34 -6.51 6.65 -2.96
N ALA A 35 -6.27 5.68 -3.85
CA ALA A 35 -6.36 5.85 -5.29
C ALA A 35 -7.16 4.70 -5.92
N SER A 36 -8.14 5.04 -6.77
CA SER A 36 -9.00 4.07 -7.46
C SER A 36 -8.66 4.02 -8.95
N VAL A 37 -8.30 2.85 -9.48
CA VAL A 37 -8.02 2.70 -10.91
C VAL A 37 -9.29 2.84 -11.74
N SER A 38 -9.22 3.56 -12.87
CA SER A 38 -10.32 3.70 -13.82
C SER A 38 -10.30 2.62 -14.91
N ALA A 39 -11.50 2.19 -15.35
CA ALA A 39 -11.70 1.30 -16.49
C ALA A 39 -11.49 2.00 -17.85
N GLY A 40 -11.11 1.24 -18.88
CA GLY A 40 -11.31 1.60 -20.29
C GLY A 40 -12.72 1.22 -20.77
N ASN A 41 -13.29 1.98 -21.73
CA ASN A 41 -14.71 1.87 -22.14
C ASN A 41 -15.10 0.50 -22.76
N GLY A 42 -16.16 -0.10 -22.20
CA GLY A 42 -16.99 -1.17 -22.77
C GLY A 42 -18.39 -1.14 -22.14
N THR A 43 -19.46 -1.45 -22.89
CA THR A 43 -20.86 -1.27 -22.47
C THR A 43 -21.39 -2.35 -21.51
N THR A 44 -22.45 -1.99 -20.76
CA THR A 44 -22.79 -2.39 -19.39
C THR A 44 -23.66 -3.64 -19.18
N GLY A 45 -23.61 -4.20 -17.95
CA GLY A 45 -24.61 -5.08 -17.32
C GLY A 45 -24.37 -5.25 -15.81
N GLU A 46 -25.43 -5.22 -14.98
CA GLU A 46 -25.40 -5.24 -13.50
C GLU A 46 -25.48 -6.65 -12.88
N SER A 47 -24.88 -6.87 -11.68
CA SER A 47 -25.28 -7.87 -10.65
C SER A 47 -24.28 -7.91 -9.44
N PRO A 48 -24.65 -8.46 -8.25
CA PRO A 48 -24.90 -7.76 -6.99
C PRO A 48 -23.71 -7.70 -6.01
N ALA A 49 -23.85 -6.82 -5.01
CA ALA A 49 -22.84 -6.54 -3.99
C ALA A 49 -22.85 -7.54 -2.82
N MET A 50 -21.65 -7.91 -2.35
CA MET A 50 -21.43 -8.40 -0.98
C MET A 50 -20.50 -7.45 -0.25
N ALA A 51 -20.97 -6.88 0.85
CA ALA A 51 -20.25 -5.89 1.64
C ALA A 51 -19.23 -6.55 2.59
N LYS A 52 -18.01 -5.98 2.63
CA LYS A 52 -17.13 -6.09 3.80
C LYS A 52 -16.98 -4.69 4.40
N THR A 53 -17.08 -4.64 5.72
CA THR A 53 -17.11 -3.40 6.52
C THR A 53 -15.82 -2.60 6.34
N ALA A 54 -15.97 -1.29 6.17
CA ALA A 54 -14.85 -0.37 6.05
C ALA A 54 -13.99 -0.33 7.33
N PRO A 55 -12.66 -0.15 7.23
CA PRO A 55 -11.82 0.09 8.39
C PRO A 55 -12.22 1.40 9.10
N SER A 56 -12.19 1.38 10.43
CA SER A 56 -12.55 2.52 11.29
C SER A 56 -11.52 3.65 11.15
N PRO A 57 -11.94 4.93 11.04
CA PRO A 57 -11.02 6.05 10.95
C PRO A 57 -10.39 6.34 12.32
N SER A 58 -9.16 5.88 12.54
CA SER A 58 -8.28 6.49 13.54
C SER A 58 -7.48 7.59 12.86
N THR A 59 -7.56 8.82 13.34
CA THR A 59 -6.74 9.93 12.83
C THR A 59 -5.30 9.78 13.33
N SER A 60 -4.48 9.17 12.50
CA SER A 60 -3.04 9.00 12.72
C SER A 60 -2.29 10.33 12.56
N ALA A 61 -1.24 10.55 13.35
CA ALA A 61 -0.37 11.72 13.25
C ALA A 61 0.43 11.80 11.93
N LEU A 62 0.49 10.71 11.16
CA LEU A 62 1.12 10.68 9.84
C LEU A 62 0.12 10.86 8.70
N THR A 63 -1.19 10.94 8.95
CA THR A 63 -2.23 10.95 7.89
C THR A 63 -2.00 11.99 6.80
N GLY A 64 -1.43 13.15 7.14
CA GLY A 64 -1.11 14.21 6.17
C GLY A 64 0.14 13.97 5.31
N THR A 65 0.89 12.89 5.52
CA THR A 65 2.09 12.58 4.74
C THR A 65 1.77 11.84 3.46
N VAL A 66 0.58 11.25 3.30
CA VAL A 66 0.20 10.51 2.09
C VAL A 66 -0.79 11.31 1.27
N THR A 67 -0.43 11.59 0.02
CA THR A 67 -1.29 12.25 -0.95
C THR A 67 -1.50 11.34 -2.15
N ALA A 68 -2.76 11.06 -2.49
CA ALA A 68 -3.09 10.42 -3.76
C ALA A 68 -2.88 11.41 -4.90
N VAL A 69 -2.27 10.95 -5.99
CA VAL A 69 -1.94 11.78 -7.15
C VAL A 69 -2.86 11.43 -8.31
N ASP A 70 -2.52 10.39 -9.08
CA ASP A 70 -3.32 9.96 -10.23
C ASP A 70 -3.63 8.46 -10.15
N PRO A 71 -4.85 8.04 -10.54
CA PRO A 71 -5.15 6.63 -10.70
C PRO A 71 -4.45 6.04 -11.94
N ILE A 72 -4.16 4.73 -11.88
CA ILE A 72 -3.76 3.97 -13.06
C ILE A 72 -4.98 3.84 -13.99
N VAL A 73 -4.73 3.80 -15.30
CA VAL A 73 -5.71 3.38 -16.30
C VAL A 73 -5.15 2.16 -17.02
N PHE A 74 -5.93 1.08 -17.06
CA PHE A 74 -5.58 -0.10 -17.84
C PHE A 74 -6.20 -0.01 -19.22
N ASP A 75 -5.39 -0.29 -20.23
CA ASP A 75 -5.82 -0.51 -21.60
C ASP A 75 -5.81 -2.01 -21.89
N TRP A 76 -6.59 -2.45 -22.87
CA TRP A 76 -6.81 -3.86 -23.18
C TRP A 76 -6.69 -4.13 -24.68
N ASP A 77 -5.98 -5.19 -25.03
CA ASP A 77 -5.90 -5.73 -26.38
C ASP A 77 -6.35 -7.20 -26.35
N GLY A 78 -7.62 -7.42 -26.67
CA GLY A 78 -8.29 -8.70 -26.42
C GLY A 78 -8.23 -9.08 -24.94
N ARG A 79 -7.58 -10.21 -24.63
CA ARG A 79 -7.43 -10.70 -23.25
C ARG A 79 -6.26 -10.08 -22.50
N TRP A 80 -5.39 -9.33 -23.17
CA TRP A 80 -4.14 -8.85 -22.60
C TRP A 80 -4.28 -7.41 -22.14
N GLY A 81 -4.00 -7.15 -20.86
CA GLY A 81 -4.01 -5.80 -20.30
C GLY A 81 -2.64 -5.14 -20.44
N LYS A 82 -2.63 -3.83 -20.60
CA LYS A 82 -1.41 -3.01 -20.74
C LYS A 82 -1.57 -1.68 -20.01
N ILE A 83 -0.44 -1.08 -19.67
CA ILE A 83 -0.33 0.26 -19.09
C ILE A 83 0.42 1.12 -20.08
N THR A 84 -0.28 2.04 -20.73
CA THR A 84 0.29 2.84 -21.83
C THR A 84 0.92 4.14 -21.37
N THR A 85 0.67 4.54 -20.11
CA THR A 85 1.19 5.78 -19.54
C THR A 85 1.76 5.52 -18.15
N LYS A 86 2.98 5.98 -17.89
CA LYS A 86 3.60 5.98 -16.55
C LYS A 86 2.74 6.80 -15.60
N LYS A 87 2.60 6.36 -14.34
CA LYS A 87 1.73 7.04 -13.38
C LYS A 87 2.37 7.16 -12.00
N VAL A 88 2.19 8.33 -11.40
CA VAL A 88 2.39 8.55 -9.97
C VAL A 88 1.05 8.28 -9.28
N MET A 89 1.01 7.29 -8.41
CA MET A 89 -0.21 6.94 -7.67
C MET A 89 -0.29 7.65 -6.34
N PHE A 90 0.82 7.63 -5.61
CA PHE A 90 0.91 8.21 -4.27
C PHE A 90 2.20 8.98 -4.11
N LYS A 91 2.12 10.08 -3.37
CA LYS A 91 3.25 10.78 -2.80
C LYS A 91 3.24 10.55 -1.30
N VAL A 92 4.35 10.08 -0.76
CA VAL A 92 4.61 10.01 0.68
C VAL A 92 5.64 11.09 1.04
N ASP A 93 5.19 12.17 1.66
CA ASP A 93 6.00 13.30 2.07
C ASP A 93 6.43 13.16 3.53
N LEU A 94 7.69 12.75 3.73
CA LEU A 94 8.33 12.65 5.04
C LEU A 94 9.39 13.75 5.19
N SER A 95 9.19 14.91 4.55
CA SER A 95 10.15 16.01 4.59
C SER A 95 10.05 16.84 5.87
N GLY A 96 11.20 17.33 6.35
CA GLY A 96 11.28 18.25 7.47
C GLY A 96 11.76 17.63 8.78
N THR A 97 12.06 18.53 9.72
CA THR A 97 12.75 18.21 10.98
C THR A 97 11.97 17.23 11.87
N SER A 98 10.65 17.20 11.75
CA SER A 98 9.79 16.24 12.47
C SER A 98 10.05 14.79 12.06
N PHE A 99 10.57 14.56 10.86
CA PHE A 99 10.80 13.23 10.29
C PHE A 99 12.28 12.87 10.19
N ALA A 100 13.17 13.86 10.10
CA ALA A 100 14.62 13.66 9.99
C ALA A 100 15.18 12.73 11.09
N GLY A 101 16.12 11.85 10.71
CA GLY A 101 16.79 10.91 11.61
C GLY A 101 15.92 9.74 12.10
N LYS A 102 14.71 9.57 11.54
CA LYS A 102 13.80 8.45 11.82
C LYS A 102 13.62 7.59 10.59
N THR A 103 13.15 6.37 10.79
CA THR A 103 12.81 5.42 9.73
C THR A 103 11.31 5.12 9.70
N TYR A 104 10.82 4.76 8.52
CA TYR A 104 9.42 4.53 8.25
C TYR A 104 9.25 3.27 7.40
N ASN A 105 8.13 2.58 7.57
CA ASN A 105 7.69 1.59 6.60
C ASN A 105 6.54 2.17 5.80
N VAL A 106 6.53 1.85 4.52
CA VAL A 106 5.50 2.27 3.58
C VAL A 106 4.94 1.04 2.92
N ALA A 107 3.63 0.87 2.98
CA ALA A 107 2.93 -0.24 2.36
C ALA A 107 1.88 0.27 1.38
N MET A 108 1.79 -0.35 0.21
CA MET A 108 0.67 -0.16 -0.68
C MET A 108 -0.17 -1.44 -0.69
N LEU A 109 -1.44 -1.33 -0.32
CA LEU A 109 -2.34 -2.46 -0.18
C LEU A 109 -3.48 -2.37 -1.18
N LEU A 110 -3.90 -3.53 -1.67
CA LEU A 110 -5.10 -3.72 -2.44
C LEU A 110 -6.30 -3.87 -1.51
N THR A 111 -7.30 -3.01 -1.70
CA THR A 111 -8.42 -2.85 -0.75
C THR A 111 -9.69 -3.58 -1.16
N ASN A 112 -9.78 -4.01 -2.42
CA ASN A 112 -11.01 -4.54 -3.01
C ASN A 112 -10.84 -5.96 -3.60
N THR A 113 -9.91 -6.74 -3.07
CA THR A 113 -9.63 -8.13 -3.51
C THR A 113 -10.90 -8.99 -3.61
N SER A 114 -11.84 -8.83 -2.68
CA SER A 114 -13.07 -9.64 -2.64
C SER A 114 -14.08 -9.34 -3.76
N VAL A 115 -13.92 -8.22 -4.48
CA VAL A 115 -14.77 -7.83 -5.61
C VAL A 115 -14.01 -7.81 -6.92
N LEU A 116 -12.74 -8.23 -6.92
CA LEU A 116 -11.89 -8.20 -8.09
C LEU A 116 -12.15 -9.43 -8.97
N THR A 117 -13.11 -9.30 -9.89
CA THR A 117 -13.56 -10.39 -10.75
C THR A 117 -13.21 -10.14 -12.21
N GLY A 118 -13.02 -11.22 -12.99
CA GLY A 118 -12.81 -11.16 -14.44
C GLY A 118 -11.35 -11.24 -14.87
N PHE A 119 -10.38 -11.23 -13.94
CA PHE A 119 -8.98 -11.51 -14.22
C PHE A 119 -8.71 -13.02 -14.21
N ALA A 120 -7.95 -13.50 -15.21
CA ALA A 120 -7.29 -14.81 -15.15
C ALA A 120 -6.00 -14.73 -14.33
N SER A 121 -5.31 -13.60 -14.42
CA SER A 121 -4.09 -13.31 -13.68
C SER A 121 -3.91 -11.80 -13.59
N LEU A 122 -3.40 -11.35 -12.46
CA LEU A 122 -3.10 -9.95 -12.19
C LEU A 122 -1.81 -9.88 -11.40
N GLN A 123 -0.78 -9.37 -12.06
CA GLN A 123 0.50 -9.04 -11.44
C GLN A 123 0.86 -7.61 -11.86
N LEU A 124 1.19 -6.79 -10.87
CA LEU A 124 1.56 -5.38 -11.06
C LEU A 124 2.93 -5.14 -10.44
N GLU A 125 3.86 -4.61 -11.23
CA GLU A 125 5.14 -4.16 -10.72
C GLU A 125 5.04 -2.69 -10.31
N PHE A 126 5.17 -2.43 -9.01
CA PHE A 126 5.17 -1.08 -8.47
C PHE A 126 6.59 -0.62 -8.16
N GLU A 127 6.83 0.65 -8.43
CA GLU A 127 8.13 1.29 -8.22
C GLU A 127 8.05 2.34 -7.12
N ARG A 128 9.18 2.52 -6.44
CA ARG A 128 9.40 3.58 -5.47
C ARG A 128 10.58 4.43 -5.93
N VAL A 129 10.29 5.68 -6.26
CA VAL A 129 11.30 6.69 -6.57
C VAL A 129 11.55 7.55 -5.34
N ASP A 130 12.82 7.65 -4.98
CA ASP A 130 13.27 8.44 -3.83
C ASP A 130 13.63 9.85 -4.29
N LYS A 131 13.06 10.85 -3.65
CA LYS A 131 13.34 12.26 -3.90
C LYS A 131 13.85 12.92 -2.61
N ALA A 132 14.68 13.93 -2.78
CA ALA A 132 15.08 14.79 -1.67
C ALA A 132 13.86 15.46 -1.01
N ALA A 133 14.03 15.95 0.21
CA ALA A 133 13.02 16.76 0.90
C ALA A 133 12.44 17.86 -0.01
N ALA A 134 11.11 18.03 0.03
CA ALA A 134 10.35 18.93 -0.85
C ALA A 134 10.46 18.63 -2.36
N GLY A 135 11.01 17.48 -2.75
CA GLY A 135 11.07 17.02 -4.13
C GLY A 135 9.69 16.76 -4.73
N THR A 136 9.61 16.90 -6.06
CA THR A 136 8.39 16.64 -6.83
C THR A 136 8.38 15.22 -7.40
N CYS A 137 7.19 14.62 -7.43
CA CYS A 137 6.97 13.35 -8.11
C CYS A 137 6.56 13.59 -9.56
N ALA A 138 7.27 12.99 -10.51
CA ALA A 138 6.91 13.07 -11.92
C ALA A 138 6.71 11.66 -12.49
N ALA A 139 5.70 11.50 -13.36
CA ALA A 139 5.44 10.23 -14.03
C ALA A 139 6.67 9.73 -14.84
N GLY A 140 7.49 10.65 -15.35
CA GLY A 140 8.70 10.32 -16.10
C GLY A 140 9.75 9.53 -15.30
N ASP A 141 9.71 9.62 -13.97
CA ASP A 141 10.67 8.98 -13.06
C ASP A 141 10.52 7.45 -12.96
N PHE A 142 9.38 6.91 -13.41
CA PHE A 142 9.05 5.48 -13.31
C PHE A 142 9.48 4.76 -14.60
N ASP A 143 10.62 4.09 -14.60
CA ASP A 143 11.22 3.47 -15.80
C ASP A 143 11.31 1.94 -15.73
N GLY A 144 10.72 1.33 -14.71
CA GLY A 144 10.76 -0.11 -14.45
C GLY A 144 11.95 -0.54 -13.59
N THR A 145 12.78 0.39 -13.10
CA THR A 145 14.03 0.03 -12.39
C THR A 145 14.12 0.55 -10.97
N GLN A 146 13.22 1.45 -10.55
CA GLN A 146 13.37 2.17 -9.30
C GLN A 146 12.71 1.41 -8.13
N ASN A 147 13.50 0.64 -7.40
CA ASN A 147 13.09 -0.12 -6.20
C ASN A 147 11.79 -0.94 -6.42
N ALA A 148 11.71 -1.61 -7.57
CA ALA A 148 10.54 -2.33 -8.03
C ALA A 148 10.12 -3.46 -7.07
N LYS A 149 8.80 -3.67 -6.94
CA LYS A 149 8.15 -4.74 -6.17
C LYS A 149 6.94 -5.26 -6.92
N ASN A 150 6.87 -6.58 -7.07
CA ASN A 150 5.72 -7.22 -7.69
C ASN A 150 4.63 -7.44 -6.65
N LEU A 151 3.43 -6.97 -6.99
CA LEU A 151 2.19 -7.38 -6.37
C LEU A 151 1.57 -8.46 -7.26
N ASN A 152 1.58 -9.70 -6.79
CA ASN A 152 0.78 -10.75 -7.38
C ASN A 152 -0.58 -10.72 -6.70
N VAL A 153 -1.67 -10.62 -7.44
CA VAL A 153 -3.00 -10.67 -6.82
C VAL A 153 -3.50 -12.09 -6.88
N ASP A 154 -3.09 -12.86 -5.88
CA ASP A 154 -3.50 -14.24 -5.63
C ASP A 154 -4.00 -14.41 -4.18
N ASP A 155 -3.96 -15.63 -3.65
CA ASP A 155 -4.35 -15.95 -2.29
C ASP A 155 -3.31 -15.57 -1.21
N GLN A 156 -2.10 -15.17 -1.61
CA GLN A 156 -0.99 -14.84 -0.71
C GLN A 156 -0.65 -13.35 -0.71
N ASP A 157 -0.78 -12.67 -1.84
CA ASP A 157 -0.29 -11.30 -2.00
C ASP A 157 -1.43 -10.30 -2.31
N ALA A 158 -1.53 -9.28 -1.45
CA ALA A 158 -2.44 -8.14 -1.62
C ALA A 158 -1.79 -6.82 -1.19
N ALA A 159 -0.47 -6.82 -0.97
CA ALA A 159 0.27 -5.63 -0.60
C ALA A 159 1.75 -5.70 -1.01
N VAL A 160 2.36 -4.54 -1.23
CA VAL A 160 3.81 -4.37 -1.38
C VAL A 160 4.33 -3.48 -0.26
N TYR A 161 5.52 -3.80 0.25
CA TYR A 161 6.13 -3.15 1.41
C TYR A 161 7.53 -2.65 1.08
N TRP A 162 7.82 -1.41 1.48
CA TRP A 162 9.15 -0.83 1.52
C TRP A 162 9.46 -0.43 2.96
N ASN A 163 10.43 -1.12 3.56
CA ASN A 163 10.77 -0.96 4.96
C ASN A 163 12.04 -0.12 5.15
N ALA A 164 12.22 0.42 6.35
CA ALA A 164 13.40 1.19 6.75
C ALA A 164 13.70 2.41 5.85
N LEU A 165 12.67 3.10 5.40
CA LEU A 165 12.78 4.34 4.62
C LEU A 165 13.18 5.51 5.52
N ALA A 166 14.17 6.28 5.10
CA ALA A 166 14.63 7.44 5.85
C ALA A 166 13.59 8.59 5.83
N GLY A 167 13.43 9.28 6.96
CA GLY A 167 12.80 10.58 6.96
C GLY A 167 13.66 11.65 6.27
N ASP A 168 13.10 12.85 6.13
CA ASP A 168 13.66 13.96 5.34
C ASP A 168 13.75 13.69 3.84
N ALA A 169 12.78 12.94 3.32
CA ALA A 169 12.67 12.55 1.93
C ALA A 169 11.22 12.55 1.46
N VAL A 170 11.04 12.55 0.13
CA VAL A 170 9.74 12.32 -0.51
C VAL A 170 9.82 11.01 -1.28
N TYR A 171 8.85 10.12 -1.06
CA TYR A 171 8.76 8.84 -1.77
C TYR A 171 7.59 8.87 -2.74
N CYS A 172 7.88 8.68 -4.02
CA CYS A 172 6.89 8.63 -5.07
C CYS A 172 6.61 7.16 -5.40
N LEU A 173 5.35 6.75 -5.25
CA LEU A 173 4.90 5.39 -5.56
C LEU A 173 4.11 5.42 -6.86
N GLY A 174 4.42 4.50 -7.76
CA GLY A 174 3.86 4.51 -9.09
C GLY A 174 4.17 3.27 -9.89
N ILE A 175 3.90 3.36 -11.20
CA ILE A 175 4.07 2.26 -12.14
C ILE A 175 4.58 2.80 -13.47
N SER A 176 5.46 2.03 -14.13
CA SER A 176 5.87 2.31 -15.50
C SER A 176 4.85 1.81 -16.53
N THR A 177 5.17 2.03 -17.80
CA THR A 177 4.43 1.41 -18.90
C THR A 177 4.71 -0.09 -18.95
N SER A 178 3.69 -0.88 -19.23
CA SER A 178 3.82 -2.32 -19.51
C SER A 178 2.96 -2.70 -20.71
N THR A 179 3.45 -3.62 -21.52
CA THR A 179 2.72 -4.18 -22.67
C THR A 179 2.02 -5.50 -22.35
N GLY A 180 1.93 -5.89 -21.08
CA GLY A 180 1.24 -7.12 -20.66
C GLY A 180 2.04 -8.41 -20.89
N ASP A 181 3.36 -8.29 -21.09
CA ASP A 181 4.32 -9.39 -21.20
C ASP A 181 4.90 -9.71 -19.81
N ASP A 182 4.95 -10.99 -19.45
CA ASP A 182 5.49 -11.54 -18.20
C ASP A 182 6.98 -11.18 -17.96
N VAL A 183 7.71 -10.81 -19.03
CA VAL A 183 9.11 -10.35 -18.95
C VAL A 183 9.22 -8.94 -18.34
N ALA A 184 8.17 -8.11 -18.44
CA ALA A 184 8.17 -6.73 -17.96
C ALA A 184 7.66 -6.58 -16.51
N GLY A 185 7.52 -7.68 -15.77
CA GLY A 185 7.12 -7.69 -14.35
C GLY A 185 5.64 -7.38 -14.08
N THR A 186 4.93 -6.74 -15.02
CA THR A 186 3.48 -6.50 -14.99
C THR A 186 2.77 -7.39 -16.01
N PHE A 187 1.92 -8.30 -15.52
CA PHE A 187 1.19 -9.27 -16.31
C PHE A 187 -0.31 -9.20 -16.02
N LEU A 188 -1.09 -8.83 -17.04
CA LEU A 188 -2.53 -8.60 -16.92
C LEU A 188 -3.26 -9.48 -17.94
N ARG A 189 -4.10 -10.39 -17.46
CA ARG A 189 -4.89 -11.25 -18.34
C ARG A 189 -6.34 -11.30 -17.89
N SER A 190 -7.26 -11.05 -18.82
CA SER A 190 -8.68 -11.29 -18.61
C SER A 190 -8.99 -12.79 -18.72
N ALA A 191 -9.93 -13.24 -17.90
CA ALA A 191 -10.47 -14.59 -17.96
C ALA A 191 -11.30 -14.83 -19.24
N GLN A 192 -11.82 -13.76 -19.86
CA GLN A 192 -12.68 -13.81 -21.04
C GLN A 192 -12.16 -12.87 -22.12
N ASP A 193 -12.76 -12.91 -23.31
CA ASP A 193 -12.48 -11.96 -24.40
C ASP A 193 -13.06 -10.56 -24.17
N THR A 194 -13.42 -10.27 -22.91
CA THR A 194 -13.94 -9.00 -22.43
C THR A 194 -13.05 -8.48 -21.29
N PRO A 195 -12.75 -7.18 -21.25
CA PRO A 195 -12.04 -6.60 -20.11
C PRO A 195 -12.80 -6.81 -18.78
N PRO A 196 -12.10 -6.97 -17.66
CA PRO A 196 -12.70 -6.95 -16.32
C PRO A 196 -13.50 -5.67 -16.08
N SER A 197 -14.57 -5.77 -15.30
CA SER A 197 -15.42 -4.62 -14.93
C SER A 197 -15.10 -4.05 -13.55
N SER A 198 -14.37 -4.81 -12.72
CA SER A 198 -13.91 -4.38 -11.40
C SER A 198 -12.40 -4.29 -11.43
N PHE A 199 -11.85 -3.14 -11.05
CA PHE A 199 -10.41 -2.89 -11.11
C PHE A 199 -9.80 -2.72 -9.72
N PRO A 200 -8.51 -3.03 -9.56
CA PRO A 200 -7.80 -2.88 -8.29
C PRO A 200 -7.93 -1.47 -7.71
N SER A 201 -8.15 -1.37 -6.40
CA SER A 201 -8.17 -0.10 -5.65
C SER A 201 -7.11 -0.14 -4.58
N PHE A 202 -6.27 0.89 -4.52
CA PHE A 202 -5.10 0.89 -3.68
C PHE A 202 -5.20 1.90 -2.54
N ILE A 203 -4.55 1.56 -1.45
CA ILE A 203 -4.28 2.45 -0.34
C ILE A 203 -2.77 2.44 -0.08
N ALA A 204 -2.15 3.62 0.03
CA ALA A 204 -0.80 3.73 0.53
C ALA A 204 -0.82 4.08 2.00
N THR A 205 0.02 3.42 2.78
CA THR A 205 0.09 3.58 4.22
C THR A 205 1.52 3.81 4.69
N VAL A 206 1.66 4.54 5.79
CA VAL A 206 2.96 4.85 6.39
C VAL A 206 2.89 4.62 7.88
N ASP A 207 3.87 3.90 8.40
CA ASP A 207 4.11 3.68 9.81
C ASP A 207 5.57 4.00 10.17
N ARG A 208 5.83 4.30 11.45
CA ARG A 208 7.20 4.53 11.92
C ARG A 208 7.86 3.17 12.17
N ALA A 209 9.04 2.96 11.59
CA ALA A 209 9.87 1.82 11.91
C ALA A 209 10.54 2.09 13.27
N THR A 210 10.39 1.14 14.21
CA THR A 210 10.93 1.22 15.57
C THR A 210 12.45 1.23 15.60
#